data_AF-A0A916HTY1-F1
#
_entry.id   AF-A0A916HTY1-F1
#
_cell.length_a   1.000
_cell.length_b   1.000
_cell.length_c   1.000
_cell.angle_alpha   90.00
_cell.angle_beta   90.00
_cell.angle_gamma   90.00
#
_symmetry.space_group_name_H-M   'P 1'
#
loop_
_entity.id
_entity.type
_entity.pdbx_description
1 polymer ?
#
loop_
_entity_poly.entity_id
_entity_poly.type
_entity_poly.pdbx_seq_one_letter_code
_entity_poly.pdbx_strand_id
1 'polypeptide(L)' 'MNNASNESPLDVDDEPVPAMQQILDNPFLLLFIGIAMPTVLYIVWGVMEIVGIPVAK' A
#
# COMPACT_ATOMS: atom_id res chain seq x y z
N MET A 1 22.42 11.60 51.46
CA MET A 1 21.59 12.07 50.34
C MET A 1 22.48 12.23 49.12
N ASN A 2 22.53 11.23 48.22
CA ASN A 2 23.07 11.30 46.85
C ASN A 2 23.51 9.91 46.35
N ASN A 3 22.72 9.26 45.49
CA ASN A 3 23.27 8.85 44.20
C ASN A 3 22.16 8.67 43.17
N ALA A 4 22.47 9.08 41.95
CA ALA A 4 21.63 9.11 40.78
C ALA A 4 20.97 7.77 40.47
N SER A 5 19.64 7.78 40.36
CA SER A 5 18.95 6.98 39.36
C SER A 5 17.96 7.89 38.62
N ASN A 6 18.55 8.87 37.92
CA ASN A 6 17.87 9.51 36.80
C ASN A 6 17.89 8.51 35.63
N GLU A 7 17.17 7.41 35.82
CA GLU A 7 16.78 6.51 34.74
C GLU A 7 15.75 7.27 33.91
N SER A 8 16.27 8.03 32.93
CA SER A 8 15.45 8.58 31.85
C SER A 8 14.58 7.44 31.34
N PRO A 9 13.24 7.59 31.33
CA PRO A 9 12.38 6.54 30.81
C PRO A 9 12.83 6.30 29.38
N LEU A 10 13.24 5.06 29.13
CA LEU A 10 13.75 4.51 27.89
C LEU A 10 13.24 5.33 26.69
N ASP A 11 14.16 6.02 26.01
CA ASP A 11 13.98 6.48 24.62
C ASP A 11 13.72 5.22 23.78
N VAL A 12 12.49 4.73 23.80
CA VAL A 12 12.01 3.72 22.87
C VAL A 12 11.66 4.45 21.58
N ASP A 13 12.74 4.73 20.85
CA ASP A 13 12.81 4.68 19.40
C ASP A 13 11.75 5.52 18.64
N ASP A 14 12.10 6.77 18.35
CA ASP A 14 11.60 7.53 17.19
C ASP A 14 12.12 6.91 15.86
N GLU A 15 12.04 5.58 15.72
CA GLU A 15 12.44 4.88 14.50
C GLU A 15 11.38 5.18 13.42
N PRO A 16 11.76 5.72 12.25
CA PRO A 16 10.80 6.07 11.22
C PRO A 16 10.03 4.83 10.75
N VAL A 17 8.70 4.93 10.71
CA VAL A 17 7.83 3.81 10.32
C VAL A 17 8.21 3.33 8.91
N PRO A 18 8.51 2.03 8.74
CA PRO A 18 8.83 1.44 7.44
C PRO A 18 7.77 1.76 6.38
N ALA A 19 8.20 2.13 5.17
CA ALA A 19 7.30 2.54 4.09
C ALA A 19 6.24 1.47 3.73
N MET A 20 6.60 0.19 3.83
CA MET A 20 5.67 -0.91 3.57
C MET A 20 4.56 -1.01 4.63
N GLN A 21 4.87 -0.72 5.90
CA GLN A 21 3.86 -0.66 6.97
C GLN A 21 2.88 0.47 6.70
N GLN A 22 3.36 1.67 6.35
CA GLN A 22 2.47 2.80 6.04
C GLN A 22 1.48 2.50 4.89
N ILE A 23 1.88 1.68 3.91
CA ILE A 23 1.01 1.25 2.80
C ILE A 23 -0.04 0.25 3.27
N LEU A 24 0.35 -0.73 4.11
CA LEU A 24 -0.54 -1.77 4.63
C LEU A 24 -1.45 -1.27 5.76
N ASP A 25 -1.05 -0.23 6.50
CA ASP A 25 -1.82 0.34 7.61
C ASP A 25 -2.92 1.29 7.13
N ASN A 26 -2.90 1.70 5.84
CA ASN A 26 -3.94 2.54 5.26
C ASN A 26 -5.01 1.68 4.55
N PRO A 27 -6.20 1.52 5.15
CA PRO A 27 -7.25 0.67 4.58
C PRO A 27 -7.75 1.16 3.21
N PHE A 28 -7.65 2.46 2.91
CA PHE A 28 -8.04 2.99 1.61
C PHE A 28 -7.01 2.68 0.52
N LEU A 29 -5.71 2.66 0.86
CA LEU A 29 -4.68 2.23 -0.09
C LEU A 29 -4.81 0.75 -0.41
N LEU A 30 -5.06 -0.08 0.61
CA LEU A 30 -5.35 -1.50 0.42
C LEU A 30 -6.60 -1.72 -0.44
N LEU A 31 -7.70 -1.00 -0.17
CA LEU A 31 -8.93 -1.07 -0.95
C LEU A 31 -8.69 -0.61 -2.39
N PHE A 32 -7.96 0.48 -2.58
CA PHE A 32 -7.63 1.01 -3.90
C PHE A 32 -6.84 -0.02 -4.69
N ILE A 33 -5.76 -0.57 -4.14
CA ILE A 33 -4.96 -1.60 -4.83
C ILE A 33 -5.81 -2.85 -5.10
N GLY A 34 -6.62 -3.27 -4.13
CA GLY A 34 -7.49 -4.44 -4.24
C GLY A 34 -8.53 -4.36 -5.36
N ILE A 35 -9.08 -3.17 -5.61
CA ILE A 35 -10.07 -2.95 -6.69
C ILE A 35 -9.38 -2.52 -7.99
N ALA A 36 -8.42 -1.60 -7.92
CA ALA A 36 -7.75 -1.06 -9.10
C ALA A 36 -6.98 -2.14 -9.87
N MET A 37 -6.31 -3.08 -9.19
CA MET A 37 -5.58 -4.16 -9.84
C MET A 37 -6.47 -5.00 -10.77
N PRO A 38 -7.55 -5.66 -10.31
CA PRO A 38 -8.43 -6.41 -11.19
C PRO A 38 -9.14 -5.50 -12.19
N THR A 39 -9.58 -4.30 -11.80
CA THR A 39 -10.29 -3.39 -12.72
C THR A 39 -9.43 -3.01 -13.92
N VAL A 40 -8.18 -2.59 -13.71
CA VAL A 40 -7.26 -2.21 -14.80
C VAL A 40 -6.94 -3.42 -15.67
N LEU A 41 -6.66 -4.58 -15.05
CA LEU A 41 -6.40 -5.82 -15.79
C LEU A 41 -7.57 -6.21 -16.70
N TYR A 42 -8.80 -6.20 -16.18
CA TYR A 42 -10.00 -6.54 -16.94
C TYR A 42 -10.28 -5.52 -18.05
N ILE A 43 -10.07 -4.23 -17.80
CA ILE A 43 -10.25 -3.21 -18.84
C ILE A 43 -9.24 -3.42 -19.97
N VAL A 44 -7.96 -3.58 -19.65
CA VAL A 44 -6.91 -3.79 -20.67
C VAL A 44 -7.18 -5.06 -21.45
N TRP A 45 -7.51 -6.14 -20.75
CA TRP A 45 -7.86 -7.42 -21.38
C TRP A 45 -9.08 -7.29 -22.31
N GLY A 46 -10.16 -6.65 -21.84
CA GLY A 46 -11.36 -6.44 -22.66
C GLY A 46 -11.13 -5.52 -23.85
N VAL A 47 -10.30 -4.49 -23.73
CA VAL A 47 -9.91 -3.63 -24.87
C VAL A 47 -9.14 -4.42 -25.91
N MET A 48 -8.18 -5.25 -25.47
CA MET A 48 -7.43 -6.13 -26.38
C MET A 48 -8.35 -7.11 -27.11
N GLU A 49 -9.36 -7.65 -26.41
CA GLU A 49 -10.38 -8.51 -27.02
C GLU A 49 -11.18 -7.77 -28.09
N ILE A 50 -11.67 -6.56 -27.79
CA ILE A 50 -12.46 -5.75 -28.73
C ILE A 50 -11.67 -5.38 -29.99
N VAL A 51 -10.41 -4.94 -29.84
CA VAL A 51 -9.55 -4.57 -30.99
C VAL A 51 -9.25 -5.77 -31.88
N GLY A 52 -9.21 -6.97 -31.31
CA GLY A 52 -9.00 -8.22 -32.04
C GLY A 52 -10.22 -8.71 -32.82
N ILE A 53 -11.42 -8.17 -32.57
CA ILE A 53 -12.63 -8.57 -33.30
C ILE A 53 -12.57 -7.98 -34.72
N PRO A 54 -12.52 -8.83 -35.76
CA PRO A 54 -12.57 -8.34 -37.13
C PRO A 54 -13.93 -7.72 -37.40
N VAL A 55 -13.94 -6.43 -37.75
CA VAL A 55 -15.16 -5.77 -38.23
C VAL A 55 -15.48 -6.38 -39.60
N ALA A 56 -16.62 -7.06 -39.69
CA ALA A 56 -17.05 -7.71 -40.92
C ALA A 56 -17.04 -6.73 -42.09
N LYS A 57 -16.58 -7.21 -43.26
CA LYS A 57 -16.42 -6.43 -44.49
C LYS A 57 -17.76 -6.10 -45.14
#